data_AF-A0A2K3LXT6-F1
#
_entry.id   AF-A0A2K3LXT6-F1
#
_cell.length_a   1.000
_cell.length_b   1.000
_cell.length_c   1.000
_cell.angle_alpha   90.00
_cell.angle_beta   90.00
_cell.angle_gamma   90.00
#
_symmetry.space_group_name_H-M   'P 1'
#
loop_
_entity.id
_entity.type
_entity.pdbx_description
1 polymer ?
#
loop_
_entity_poly.entity_id
_entity_poly.type
_entity_poly.pdbx_seq_one_letter_code
_entity_poly.pdbx_strand_id
1 'polypeptide(L)'
;MQASDRFNINSQLEHLQAKYVGTGHADMNRFEWAVNIQRDSYAAYIGHYPLLSYFSIAENESIGRQRYTFMQFGTITDFVQPCNCDRNI
;
A
#
# COMPACT_ATOMS: atom_id res chain seq x y z
N MET A 1 -28.88 -13.80 -19.91
CA MET A 1 -27.95 -14.23 -18.85
C MET A 1 -28.77 -14.39 -17.57
N GLN A 2 -28.77 -15.57 -16.95
CA GLN A 2 -29.54 -15.81 -15.73
C GLN A 2 -28.91 -15.02 -14.57
N ALA A 3 -29.72 -14.60 -13.61
CA ALA A 3 -29.23 -13.85 -12.44
C ALA A 3 -28.20 -14.66 -11.61
N SER A 4 -28.30 -15.98 -11.62
CA SER A 4 -27.34 -16.93 -11.02
C SER A 4 -25.92 -16.78 -11.58
N ASP A 5 -25.79 -16.56 -12.90
CA ASP A 5 -24.48 -16.38 -13.54
C ASP A 5 -23.78 -15.10 -13.06
N ARG A 6 -24.54 -14.02 -12.80
CA ARG A 6 -23.99 -12.76 -12.26
C ARG A 6 -23.45 -12.92 -10.85
N PHE A 7 -24.15 -13.64 -9.97
CA PHE A 7 -23.69 -13.86 -8.60
C PHE A 7 -22.43 -14.73 -8.55
N ASN A 8 -22.31 -15.69 -9.47
CA ASN A 8 -21.12 -16.52 -9.61
C ASN A 8 -19.89 -15.74 -10.14
N ILE A 9 -20.10 -14.77 -11.03
CA ILE A 9 -19.02 -13.90 -11.53
C ILE A 9 -18.50 -12.99 -10.41
N ASN A 10 -19.39 -12.40 -9.61
CA ASN A 10 -18.99 -11.49 -8.53
C ASN A 10 -18.21 -12.22 -7.42
N SER A 11 -18.62 -13.43 -7.04
CA SER A 11 -17.89 -14.20 -6.01
C SER A 11 -16.48 -14.61 -6.44
N GLN A 12 -16.28 -14.89 -7.74
CA GLN A 12 -14.94 -15.18 -8.28
C GLN A 12 -14.04 -13.94 -8.28
N LEU A 13 -14.60 -12.76 -8.58
CA LEU A 13 -13.86 -11.50 -8.54
C LEU A 13 -13.46 -11.12 -7.12
N GLU A 14 -14.37 -11.24 -6.16
CA GLU A 14 -14.10 -11.00 -4.73
C GLU A 14 -13.03 -11.97 -4.20
N HIS A 15 -13.07 -13.23 -4.61
CA HIS A 15 -12.05 -14.22 -4.24
C HIS A 15 -10.65 -13.83 -4.75
N LEU A 16 -10.55 -13.32 -5.99
CA LEU A 16 -9.29 -12.86 -6.56
C LEU A 16 -8.78 -11.59 -5.87
N GLN A 17 -9.68 -10.65 -5.56
CA GLN A 17 -9.35 -9.41 -4.83
C GLN A 17 -8.85 -9.69 -3.41
N ALA A 18 -9.41 -10.70 -2.73
CA ALA A 18 -8.92 -11.13 -1.42
C ALA A 18 -7.53 -11.78 -1.48
N LYS A 19 -7.14 -12.37 -2.62
CA LYS A 19 -5.84 -13.03 -2.81
C LYS A 19 -4.72 -12.04 -3.12
N TYR A 20 -5.01 -11.01 -3.91
CA TYR A 20 -4.02 -10.02 -4.37
C TYR A 20 -4.31 -8.66 -3.74
N VAL A 21 -3.59 -8.38 -2.66
CA VAL A 21 -3.66 -7.09 -1.95
C VAL A 21 -3.32 -5.95 -2.92
N GLY A 22 -4.12 -4.88 -2.90
CA GLY A 22 -3.96 -3.73 -3.80
C GLY A 22 -4.83 -3.76 -5.06
N THR A 23 -5.58 -4.84 -5.30
CA THR A 23 -6.49 -4.92 -6.47
C THR A 23 -7.65 -3.93 -6.33
N GLY A 24 -7.76 -2.99 -7.28
CA GLY A 24 -8.80 -1.97 -7.32
C GLY A 24 -10.21 -2.53 -7.62
N HIS A 25 -11.24 -1.81 -7.17
CA HIS A 25 -12.63 -1.99 -7.58
C HIS A 25 -13.31 -0.63 -7.82
N ALA A 26 -14.45 -0.62 -8.52
CA ALA A 26 -15.12 0.60 -8.95
C ALA A 26 -15.52 1.52 -7.77
N ASP A 27 -15.84 0.94 -6.62
CA ASP A 27 -16.24 1.66 -5.41
C ASP A 27 -15.07 1.98 -4.45
N MET A 28 -13.82 1.77 -4.88
CA MET A 28 -12.64 2.02 -4.04
C MET A 28 -12.48 3.51 -3.75
N ASN A 29 -12.26 3.86 -2.48
CA ASN A 29 -12.04 5.24 -2.10
C ASN A 29 -10.64 5.72 -2.56
N ARG A 30 -10.52 7.01 -2.91
CA ARG A 30 -9.23 7.63 -3.27
C ARG A 30 -8.17 7.43 -2.19
N PHE A 31 -8.59 7.44 -0.92
CA PHE A 31 -7.70 7.19 0.21
C PHE A 31 -7.14 5.76 0.21
N GLU A 32 -7.99 4.76 0.04
CA GLU A 32 -7.57 3.35 0.02
C GLU A 32 -6.62 3.07 -1.14
N TRP A 33 -6.89 3.67 -2.31
CA TRP A 33 -5.97 3.60 -3.45
C TRP A 33 -4.62 4.25 -3.14
N ALA A 34 -4.61 5.46 -2.58
CA ALA A 34 -3.38 6.19 -2.25
C ALA A 34 -2.52 5.42 -1.24
N VAL A 35 -3.16 4.82 -0.22
CA VAL A 35 -2.47 3.99 0.79
C VAL A 35 -1.85 2.75 0.15
N ASN A 36 -2.55 2.09 -0.78
CA ASN A 36 -1.99 0.93 -1.49
C ASN A 36 -0.74 1.32 -2.32
N ILE A 37 -0.81 2.41 -3.08
CA ILE A 37 0.34 2.92 -3.86
C ILE A 37 1.53 3.24 -2.96
N GLN A 38 1.29 3.85 -1.80
CA GLN A 38 2.36 4.20 -0.87
C GLN A 38 2.99 2.97 -0.21
N ARG A 39 2.18 1.95 0.13
CA ARG A 39 2.70 0.65 0.62
C ARG A 39 3.60 -0.01 -0.40
N ASP A 40 3.18 -0.04 -1.67
CA ASP A 40 3.96 -0.62 -2.76
C ASP A 40 5.27 0.15 -2.98
N SER A 41 5.23 1.47 -2.86
CA SER A 41 6.41 2.32 -2.97
C SER A 41 7.43 2.03 -1.87
N TYR A 42 7.01 1.94 -0.61
CA TYR A 42 7.92 1.59 0.50
C TYR A 42 8.46 0.17 0.40
N ALA A 43 7.65 -0.79 -0.06
CA ALA A 43 8.11 -2.16 -0.32
C ALA A 43 9.23 -2.17 -1.37
N ALA A 44 9.09 -1.38 -2.45
CA ALA A 44 10.13 -1.22 -3.45
C ALA A 44 11.41 -0.57 -2.87
N TYR A 45 11.28 0.45 -2.01
CA TYR A 45 12.44 1.11 -1.39
C TYR A 45 13.26 0.15 -0.52
N ILE A 46 12.61 -0.75 0.22
CA ILE A 46 13.29 -1.74 1.08
C ILE A 46 13.88 -2.90 0.25
N GLY A 47 13.17 -3.30 -0.81
CA GLY A 47 13.57 -4.40 -1.71
C GLY A 47 14.74 -4.05 -2.62
N HIS A 48 14.82 -2.79 -3.08
CA HIS A 48 15.90 -2.32 -3.94
C HIS A 48 17.01 -1.64 -3.14
N TYR A 49 18.12 -2.36 -2.95
CA TYR A 49 19.32 -1.83 -2.28
C TYR A 49 19.82 -0.46 -2.77
N PRO A 50 19.88 -0.13 -4.09
CA PRO A 50 20.35 1.19 -4.52
C PRO A 50 19.42 2.32 -4.09
N LEU A 51 18.09 2.09 -4.07
CA LEU A 51 17.13 3.09 -3.60
C LEU A 51 17.27 3.31 -2.10
N LEU A 52 17.35 2.22 -1.33
CA LEU A 52 17.59 2.30 0.10
C LEU A 52 18.87 3.06 0.45
N SER A 53 19.96 2.79 -0.28
CA SER A 53 21.24 3.49 -0.10
C SER A 53 21.13 4.97 -0.43
N TYR A 54 20.43 5.33 -1.52
CA TYR A 54 20.18 6.72 -1.87
C TYR A 54 19.47 7.49 -0.75
N PHE A 55 18.41 6.91 -0.16
CA PHE A 55 17.71 7.53 0.97
C PHE A 55 18.55 7.62 2.23
N SER A 56 19.40 6.61 2.50
CA SER A 56 20.31 6.65 3.66
C SER A 56 21.37 7.74 3.56
N ILE A 57 21.86 8.02 2.36
CA ILE A 57 22.80 9.12 2.11
C ILE A 57 22.09 10.47 2.23
N ALA A 58 20.89 10.58 1.66
CA ALA A 58 20.12 11.82 1.69
C ALA A 58 19.71 12.25 3.11
N GLU A 59 19.29 11.30 3.95
CA GLU A 59 18.90 11.57 5.34
C GLU A 59 20.06 11.49 6.33
N ASN A 60 21.26 11.10 5.87
CA ASN A 60 22.45 10.91 6.69
C ASN A 60 22.20 9.95 7.88
N GLU A 61 21.46 8.89 7.62
CA GLU A 61 21.10 7.85 8.59
C GLU A 61 21.67 6.50 8.18
N SER A 62 21.86 5.60 9.16
CA SER A 62 22.35 4.27 8.84
C SER A 62 21.34 3.49 7.99
N ILE A 63 21.82 2.67 7.05
CA ILE A 63 20.96 1.83 6.18
C ILE A 63 20.00 0.97 7.02
N GLY A 64 20.46 0.46 8.18
CA GLY A 64 19.62 -0.31 9.09
C GLY A 64 18.50 0.52 9.72
N ARG A 65 18.78 1.77 10.10
CA ARG A 65 17.77 2.70 10.60
C ARG A 65 16.74 3.01 9.53
N GLN A 66 17.16 3.29 8.30
CA GLN A 66 16.24 3.57 7.20
C GLN A 66 15.35 2.39 6.83
N ARG A 67 15.88 1.17 6.87
CA ARG A 67 15.05 -0.04 6.72
C ARG A 67 14.01 -0.16 7.81
N TYR A 68 14.40 0.06 9.07
CA TYR A 68 13.47 0.02 10.19
C TYR A 68 12.39 1.10 10.05
N THR A 69 12.79 2.33 9.71
CA THR A 69 11.89 3.45 9.45
C THR A 69 10.87 3.09 8.37
N PHE A 70 11.32 2.64 7.18
CA PHE A 70 10.40 2.26 6.10
C PHE A 70 9.56 1.02 6.41
N MET A 71 10.06 0.07 7.21
CA MET A 71 9.26 -1.07 7.68
C MET A 71 8.17 -0.60 8.64
N GLN A 72 8.48 0.27 9.59
CA GLN A 72 7.48 0.80 10.53
C GLN A 72 6.40 1.62 9.83
N PHE A 73 6.80 2.45 8.86
CA PHE A 73 5.82 3.09 7.99
C PHE A 73 5.06 2.07 7.14
N GLY A 74 5.69 0.99 6.67
CA GLY A 74 5.13 -0.10 5.87
C GLY A 74 4.10 -1.00 6.56
N THR A 75 4.31 -1.32 7.85
CA THR A 75 3.69 -2.45 8.54
C THR A 75 2.89 -2.05 9.78
N ILE A 76 1.85 -1.22 9.64
CA ILE A 76 0.66 -1.21 10.53
C ILE A 76 0.47 0.01 11.46
N THR A 77 1.48 0.79 11.88
CA THR A 77 1.22 1.82 12.93
C THR A 77 1.05 3.26 12.45
N ASP A 78 1.76 3.71 11.39
CA ASP A 78 1.68 5.10 10.92
C ASP A 78 0.86 5.28 9.62
N PHE A 79 0.39 4.18 9.02
CA PHE A 79 -0.44 4.25 7.82
C PHE A 79 -1.87 4.77 8.06
N VAL A 80 -2.27 4.98 9.32
CA VAL A 80 -3.54 5.66 9.63
C VAL A 80 -3.52 7.09 9.08
N GLN A 81 -2.35 7.76 8.96
CA GLN A 81 -2.27 9.11 8.39
C GLN A 81 -0.92 9.43 7.70
N PRO A 82 -0.58 8.83 6.56
CA PRO A 82 0.51 9.35 5.74
C PRO A 82 0.11 10.59 4.93
N CYS A 83 -1.20 10.78 4.68
CA CYS A 83 -1.74 12.09 4.36
C CYS A 83 -2.20 12.72 5.67
N ASN A 84 -1.80 13.95 5.94
CA ASN A 84 -2.38 14.77 7.00
C ASN A 84 -3.78 15.27 6.56
N CYS A 85 -4.61 14.40 5.98
CA CYS A 85 -5.85 14.78 5.32
C CYS A 85 -7.11 14.78 6.23
N ASP A 86 -6.94 14.46 7.52
CA ASP A 86 -7.96 14.65 8.57
C ASP A 86 -7.76 15.94 9.41
N ARG A 87 -6.91 16.88 8.99
CA ARG A 87 -6.71 18.15 9.70
C ARG A 87 -7.61 19.31 9.23
N ASN A 88 -8.74 19.01 8.61
CA ASN A 88 -9.86 19.93 8.35
C ASN A 88 -11.14 19.14 7.95
N ILE A 89 -11.78 18.50 8.93
CA ILE A 89 -13.25 18.38 9.03
C ILE A 89 -13.64 18.82 10.43
#